data_AF-A0A7K0FV55-F1
#
_entry.id   AF-A0A7K0FV55-F1
#
_cell.length_a   1.000
_cell.length_b   1.000
_cell.length_c   1.000
_cell.angle_alpha   90.00
_cell.angle_beta   90.00
_cell.angle_gamma   90.00
#
_symmetry.space_group_name_H-M   'P 1'
#
loop_
_entity.id
_entity.type
_entity.pdbx_description
1 polymer ?
#
loop_
_entity_poly.entity_id
_entity_poly.type
_entity_poly.pdbx_seq_one_letter_code
_entity_poly.pdbx_strand_id
1 'polypeptide(L)'
;MSNQKTFKSTVLFICLSVAFLSCKKDKEIEAEAGSVKAWETLIDGDSFASYANFEAKWNYNYPWGTDHNGSARMVGSSTNHNQISLSGGAMTITATRLASSPGNSTANGFTNVAIWYNSGACYAKQQVLINDQFPSYTISGDFAVPTARGTWPAFWITGVNSWPPESDIMEFKGSATNWQNTYDGSWENKLTNVSNAGSFHNYKCWYNKINATDVECHYYIDNTWVARHVMSNSVNKAMWLIVNMQMERDSGSPGPSGNTLYHIKNVYMGRERAF
;
A
#
# COMPACT_ATOMS: atom_id res chain seq x y z
N MET A 1 -43.34 -83.62 -45.69
CA MET A 1 -44.44 -82.97 -44.96
C MET A 1 -44.60 -81.57 -45.51
N SER A 2 -45.81 -81.26 -45.99
CA SER A 2 -46.42 -79.93 -46.26
C SER A 2 -45.64 -78.94 -47.14
N ASN A 3 -46.06 -78.71 -48.40
CA ASN A 3 -46.95 -77.59 -48.85
C ASN A 3 -46.42 -76.19 -48.48
N GLN A 4 -46.45 -75.11 -49.26
CA GLN A 4 -46.79 -74.76 -50.64
C GLN A 4 -46.53 -73.22 -50.73
N LYS A 5 -46.49 -72.64 -51.93
CA LYS A 5 -47.03 -71.29 -52.28
C LYS A 5 -46.19 -69.98 -52.13
N THR A 6 -45.85 -69.44 -53.31
CA THR A 6 -46.20 -68.11 -53.90
C THR A 6 -45.71 -66.76 -53.33
N PHE A 7 -45.00 -66.01 -54.19
CA PHE A 7 -45.33 -64.71 -54.83
C PHE A 7 -45.51 -63.40 -54.01
N LYS A 8 -44.85 -62.33 -54.54
CA LYS A 8 -45.19 -60.87 -54.59
C LYS A 8 -44.77 -59.89 -53.45
N SER A 9 -44.05 -58.86 -53.91
CA SER A 9 -44.27 -57.39 -53.77
C SER A 9 -43.97 -56.60 -52.48
N THR A 10 -43.13 -55.57 -52.67
CA THR A 10 -43.23 -54.14 -52.25
C THR A 10 -43.37 -53.78 -50.76
N VAL A 11 -42.53 -52.83 -50.29
CA VAL A 11 -42.93 -51.55 -49.63
C VAL A 11 -41.69 -50.71 -49.30
N LEU A 12 -41.76 -49.44 -49.73
CA LEU A 12 -40.88 -48.31 -49.46
C LEU A 12 -41.35 -47.64 -48.15
N PHE A 13 -40.46 -47.40 -47.18
CA PHE A 13 -40.78 -46.62 -45.97
C PHE A 13 -40.04 -45.28 -46.00
N ILE A 14 -40.79 -44.19 -46.12
CA ILE A 14 -40.35 -42.81 -45.95
C ILE A 14 -40.73 -42.41 -44.52
N CYS A 15 -39.74 -42.12 -43.66
CA CYS A 15 -39.96 -41.53 -42.35
C CYS A 15 -40.00 -40.01 -42.46
N LEU A 16 -41.17 -39.43 -42.15
CA LEU A 16 -41.40 -37.99 -41.99
C LEU A 16 -41.05 -37.60 -40.54
N SER A 17 -40.04 -36.77 -40.33
CA SER A 17 -39.73 -36.17 -39.02
C SER A 17 -40.22 -34.73 -38.97
N VAL A 18 -41.23 -34.49 -38.13
CA VAL A 18 -41.79 -33.17 -37.81
C VAL A 18 -40.92 -32.52 -36.73
N ALA A 19 -40.30 -31.38 -37.05
CA ALA A 19 -39.54 -30.57 -36.08
C ALA A 19 -40.50 -29.68 -35.29
N PHE A 20 -40.60 -29.90 -33.98
CA PHE A 20 -41.23 -28.96 -33.05
C PHE A 20 -40.25 -27.84 -32.72
N LEU A 21 -40.56 -26.60 -33.14
CA LEU A 21 -39.88 -25.40 -32.63
C LEU A 21 -40.44 -25.08 -31.23
N SER A 22 -39.59 -25.25 -30.22
CA SER A 22 -39.82 -24.73 -28.87
C SER A 22 -39.25 -23.31 -28.80
N CYS A 23 -40.11 -22.31 -28.71
CA CYS A 23 -39.72 -20.94 -28.37
C CYS A 23 -39.25 -20.91 -26.92
N LYS A 24 -37.93 -20.90 -26.70
CA LYS A 24 -37.34 -20.48 -25.43
C LYS A 24 -37.51 -18.97 -25.30
N LYS A 25 -38.15 -18.55 -24.23
CA LYS A 25 -38.24 -17.16 -23.79
C LYS A 25 -36.86 -16.74 -23.31
N ASP A 26 -36.19 -15.86 -24.06
CA ASP A 26 -34.89 -15.33 -23.69
C ASP A 26 -35.01 -14.58 -22.35
N LYS A 27 -34.14 -14.92 -21.40
CA LYS A 27 -33.96 -14.13 -20.18
C LYS A 27 -33.32 -12.81 -20.60
N GLU A 28 -33.99 -11.70 -20.35
CA GLU A 28 -33.34 -10.39 -20.33
C GLU A 28 -32.16 -10.46 -19.35
N ILE A 29 -30.96 -10.22 -19.89
CA ILE A 29 -29.79 -9.93 -19.09
C ILE A 29 -30.01 -8.49 -18.61
N GLU A 30 -30.35 -8.32 -17.34
CA GLU A 30 -30.20 -7.02 -16.68
C GLU A 30 -28.73 -6.63 -16.81
N ALA A 31 -28.45 -5.69 -17.72
CA ALA A 31 -27.18 -5.01 -17.75
C ALA A 31 -27.08 -4.27 -16.41
N GLU A 32 -26.25 -4.78 -15.51
CA GLU A 32 -25.77 -4.01 -14.38
C GLU A 32 -25.22 -2.70 -14.97
N ALA A 33 -25.89 -1.59 -14.70
CA ALA A 33 -25.47 -0.29 -15.17
C ALA A 33 -24.12 0.01 -14.52
N GLY A 34 -23.03 -0.37 -15.19
CA GLY A 34 -21.68 -0.17 -14.70
C GLY A 34 -21.50 1.31 -14.39
N SER A 35 -21.24 1.61 -13.12
CA SER A 35 -21.01 3.00 -12.71
C SER A 35 -19.85 3.57 -13.52
N VAL A 36 -20.01 4.80 -14.01
CA VAL A 36 -18.90 5.51 -14.67
C VAL A 36 -17.81 5.69 -13.62
N LYS A 37 -16.58 5.32 -13.99
CA LYS A 37 -15.40 5.40 -13.12
C LYS A 37 -14.35 6.27 -13.78
N ALA A 38 -13.77 7.20 -13.02
CA ALA A 38 -12.62 8.00 -13.45
C ALA A 38 -11.42 7.73 -12.53
N TRP A 39 -10.22 7.89 -13.07
CA TRP A 39 -8.99 7.79 -12.30
C TRP A 39 -8.43 9.17 -11.95
N GLU A 40 -8.08 9.39 -10.69
CA GLU A 40 -7.49 10.64 -10.19
C GLU A 40 -6.06 10.40 -9.69
N THR A 41 -5.14 11.28 -10.08
CA THR A 41 -3.78 11.33 -9.51
C THR A 41 -3.74 12.40 -8.42
N LEU A 42 -3.44 12.01 -7.18
CA LEU A 42 -3.41 12.90 -6.02
C LEU A 42 -1.98 13.35 -5.71
N ILE A 43 -1.04 12.41 -5.81
CA ILE A 43 0.41 12.62 -5.73
C ILE A 43 1.05 11.92 -6.93
N ASP A 44 1.93 12.64 -7.62
CA ASP A 44 2.74 12.14 -8.73
C ASP A 44 4.24 12.18 -8.35
N GLY A 45 5.07 11.65 -9.26
CA GLY A 45 6.50 11.59 -9.09
C GLY A 45 7.20 12.95 -8.99
N ASP A 46 6.52 14.04 -9.34
CA ASP A 46 7.06 15.40 -9.29
C ASP A 46 6.90 16.05 -7.91
N SER A 47 6.25 15.37 -6.96
CA SER A 47 6.07 15.88 -5.60
C SER A 47 7.39 16.12 -4.85
N PHE A 48 8.52 15.59 -5.32
CA PHE A 48 9.86 15.83 -4.77
C PHE A 48 10.77 16.67 -5.68
N ALA A 49 10.23 17.27 -6.75
CA ALA A 49 11.02 18.08 -7.68
C ALA A 49 11.52 19.41 -7.08
N SER A 50 10.80 19.95 -6.09
CA SER A 50 11.17 21.16 -5.35
C SER A 50 10.50 21.18 -3.97
N TYR A 51 10.97 22.02 -3.05
CA TYR A 51 10.31 22.21 -1.76
C TYR A 51 8.89 22.78 -1.91
N ALA A 52 8.64 23.62 -2.93
CA ALA A 52 7.29 24.11 -3.21
C ALA A 52 6.36 22.97 -3.63
N ASN A 53 6.82 22.04 -4.48
CA ASN A 53 6.06 20.85 -4.88
C ASN A 53 5.83 19.92 -3.69
N PHE A 54 6.87 19.72 -2.87
CA PHE A 54 6.79 18.93 -1.66
C PHE A 54 5.74 19.51 -0.72
N GLU A 55 5.84 20.80 -0.38
CA GLU A 55 4.93 21.46 0.53
C GLU A 55 3.51 21.61 -0.04
N ALA A 56 3.31 21.52 -1.36
CA ALA A 56 1.98 21.44 -1.95
C ALA A 56 1.27 20.11 -1.62
N LYS A 57 2.03 19.02 -1.39
CA LYS A 57 1.49 17.65 -1.24
C LYS A 57 1.75 17.02 0.13
N TRP A 58 2.77 17.48 0.84
CA TRP A 58 3.31 16.86 2.05
C TRP A 58 3.43 17.89 3.18
N ASN A 59 3.31 17.40 4.39
CA ASN A 59 3.69 18.09 5.63
C ASN A 59 4.91 17.39 6.23
N TYR A 60 5.75 18.16 6.92
CA TYR A 60 6.89 17.62 7.67
C TYR A 60 6.45 16.90 8.96
N ASN A 61 7.32 16.03 9.46
CA ASN A 61 7.19 15.20 10.67
C ASN A 61 6.04 14.17 10.57
N TYR A 62 5.65 13.57 11.69
CA TYR A 62 4.43 12.77 11.77
C TYR A 62 3.22 13.70 11.96
N PRO A 63 2.00 13.25 11.61
CA PRO A 63 0.79 14.06 11.80
C PRO A 63 0.50 14.38 13.27
N TRP A 64 1.10 13.65 14.22
CA TRP A 64 1.01 13.87 15.67
C TRP A 64 2.27 14.48 16.30
N GLY A 65 3.27 14.90 15.51
CA GLY A 65 4.48 15.55 16.03
C GLY A 65 5.78 14.88 15.60
N THR A 66 6.80 14.97 16.43
CA THR A 66 8.19 14.64 16.03
C THR A 66 8.63 13.24 16.43
N ASP A 67 7.91 12.58 17.33
CA ASP A 67 8.39 11.36 17.98
C ASP A 67 7.44 10.19 17.69
N HIS A 68 7.97 8.98 17.78
CA HIS A 68 7.21 7.74 17.65
C HIS A 68 7.82 6.66 18.58
N ASN A 69 7.83 5.41 18.15
CA ASN A 69 8.20 4.22 18.92
C ASN A 69 9.71 3.94 18.91
N GLY A 70 10.50 4.71 18.15
CA GLY A 70 11.95 4.58 18.07
C GLY A 70 12.75 5.65 18.81
N SER A 71 14.06 5.58 18.63
CA SER A 71 15.06 6.47 19.23
C SER A 71 15.37 7.70 18.38
N ALA A 72 14.69 7.91 17.26
CA ALA A 72 14.85 9.11 16.43
C ALA A 72 13.74 10.13 16.71
N ARG A 73 14.16 11.40 16.76
CA ARG A 73 13.28 12.57 16.72
C ARG A 73 13.30 13.14 15.30
N MET A 74 12.10 13.35 14.74
CA MET A 74 11.94 13.89 13.40
C MET A 74 12.17 15.41 13.42
N VAL A 75 13.00 15.88 12.50
CA VAL A 75 13.40 17.28 12.39
C VAL A 75 13.24 17.73 10.94
N GLY A 76 12.10 18.34 10.64
CA GLY A 76 11.84 18.96 9.36
C GLY A 76 10.87 20.13 9.48
N SER A 77 11.13 21.20 8.71
CA SER A 77 10.23 22.34 8.52
C SER A 77 10.56 23.04 7.21
N SER A 78 9.71 23.98 6.78
CA SER A 78 9.95 24.83 5.60
C SER A 78 11.19 25.71 5.66
N THR A 79 11.83 25.77 6.83
CA THR A 79 13.07 26.52 7.08
C THR A 79 14.22 25.63 7.55
N ASN A 80 14.00 24.33 7.72
CA ASN A 80 15.00 23.36 8.15
C ASN A 80 14.83 22.03 7.41
N HIS A 81 15.71 21.82 6.43
CA HIS A 81 15.71 20.65 5.54
C HIS A 81 16.85 19.67 5.87
N ASN A 82 17.50 19.80 7.03
CA ASN A 82 18.72 19.05 7.33
C ASN A 82 18.52 17.53 7.35
N GLN A 83 17.35 17.05 7.78
CA GLN A 83 17.02 15.62 7.79
C GLN A 83 16.11 15.22 6.62
N ILE A 84 15.58 16.17 5.85
CA ILE A 84 14.73 15.94 4.67
C ILE A 84 15.18 16.88 3.55
N SER A 85 15.99 16.36 2.64
CA SER A 85 16.56 17.13 1.53
C SER A 85 16.02 16.66 0.19
N LEU A 86 15.88 17.58 -0.77
CA LEU A 86 15.41 17.29 -2.12
C LEU A 86 16.50 17.59 -3.15
N SER A 87 16.73 16.65 -4.06
CA SER A 87 17.66 16.83 -5.18
C SER A 87 17.29 15.92 -6.34
N GLY A 88 17.28 16.45 -7.56
CA GLY A 88 17.04 15.66 -8.78
C GLY A 88 15.71 14.91 -8.82
N GLY A 89 14.65 15.45 -8.21
CA GLY A 89 13.34 14.79 -8.13
C GLY A 89 13.26 13.66 -7.08
N ALA A 90 14.27 13.53 -6.22
CA ALA A 90 14.31 12.56 -5.14
C ALA A 90 14.39 13.26 -3.78
N MET A 91 13.77 12.63 -2.78
CA MET A 91 13.93 12.98 -1.37
C MET A 91 14.98 12.08 -0.72
N THR A 92 15.84 12.66 0.11
CA THR A 92 16.74 11.92 1.00
C THR A 92 16.41 12.25 2.45
N ILE A 93 16.06 11.22 3.22
CA ILE A 93 15.97 11.30 4.67
C ILE A 93 17.32 10.92 5.26
N THR A 94 17.86 11.77 6.13
CA THR A 94 19.16 11.55 6.80
C THR A 94 18.95 11.36 8.29
N ALA A 95 19.23 10.16 8.80
CA ALA A 95 19.33 9.92 10.24
C ALA A 95 20.76 10.22 10.73
N THR A 96 20.90 11.11 11.70
CA THR A 96 22.17 11.55 12.28
C THR A 96 22.22 11.18 13.75
N ARG A 97 23.24 10.42 14.16
CA ARG A 97 23.48 10.08 15.56
C ARG A 97 23.87 11.32 16.37
N LEU A 98 23.26 11.48 17.53
CA LEU A 98 23.56 12.55 18.50
C LEU A 98 24.69 12.12 19.44
N ALA A 99 25.56 13.08 19.79
CA ALA A 99 26.65 12.86 20.75
C ALA A 99 26.13 12.57 22.18
N SER A 100 24.97 13.13 22.52
CA SER A 100 24.27 12.92 23.78
C SER A 100 22.76 12.94 23.56
N SER A 101 22.03 12.16 24.34
CA SER A 101 20.57 12.17 24.29
C SER A 101 20.01 13.51 24.79
N PRO A 102 19.10 14.18 24.06
CA PRO A 102 18.42 15.38 24.53
C PRO A 102 17.23 15.07 25.46
N GLY A 103 17.01 13.80 25.78
CA GLY A 103 15.86 13.32 26.56
C GLY A 103 15.12 12.20 25.86
N ASN A 104 13.95 11.87 26.38
CA ASN A 104 13.14 10.76 25.86
C ASN A 104 12.14 11.20 24.80
N SER A 105 11.60 10.22 24.07
CA SER A 105 10.45 10.35 23.18
C SER A 105 9.27 10.94 23.92
N THR A 106 8.50 11.80 23.26
CA THR A 106 7.25 12.36 23.78
C THR A 106 6.02 11.60 23.27
N ALA A 107 6.21 10.58 22.43
CA ALA A 107 5.11 9.80 21.89
C ALA A 107 4.40 8.99 22.99
N ASN A 108 3.08 8.91 22.89
CA ASN A 108 2.25 8.18 23.85
C ASN A 108 2.68 6.70 23.93
N GLY A 109 2.84 6.17 25.14
CA GLY A 109 3.33 4.81 25.38
C GLY A 109 4.84 4.62 25.25
N PHE A 110 5.59 5.66 24.86
CA PHE A 110 7.00 5.57 24.49
C PHE A 110 7.90 6.57 25.24
N THR A 111 7.41 7.16 26.34
CA THR A 111 8.15 8.17 27.13
C THR A 111 9.38 7.63 27.87
N ASN A 112 9.62 6.32 27.81
CA ASN A 112 10.82 5.65 28.31
C ASN A 112 11.88 5.41 27.22
N VAL A 113 11.67 5.83 25.96
CA VAL A 113 12.67 5.71 24.89
C VAL A 113 13.60 6.91 24.91
N ALA A 114 14.90 6.73 25.14
CA ALA A 114 15.87 7.81 24.93
C ALA A 114 16.03 8.14 23.44
N ILE A 115 16.08 9.42 23.10
CA ILE A 115 16.38 9.90 21.75
C ILE A 115 17.89 9.88 21.52
N TRP A 116 18.33 9.24 20.45
CA TRP A 116 19.72 9.14 20.05
C TRP A 116 19.99 9.65 18.65
N TYR A 117 18.95 9.94 17.86
CA TYR A 117 19.09 10.38 16.48
C TYR A 117 18.18 11.56 16.18
N ASN A 118 18.64 12.48 15.33
CA ASN A 118 17.76 13.31 14.53
C ASN A 118 17.51 12.60 13.20
N SER A 119 16.26 12.56 12.74
CA SER A 119 15.89 11.93 11.47
C SER A 119 14.72 12.69 10.81
N GLY A 120 14.11 12.12 9.77
CA GLY A 120 13.02 12.75 9.03
C GLY A 120 11.78 11.85 8.91
N ALA A 121 10.63 12.52 8.89
CA ALA A 121 9.34 11.97 8.48
C ALA A 121 8.56 13.03 7.71
N CYS A 122 7.66 12.59 6.83
CA CYS A 122 6.65 13.44 6.22
C CYS A 122 5.36 12.65 6.00
N TYR A 123 4.24 13.37 5.92
CA TYR A 123 2.95 12.77 5.62
C TYR A 123 2.19 13.55 4.55
N ALA A 124 1.40 12.85 3.74
CA ALA A 124 0.61 13.46 2.69
C ALA A 124 -0.50 14.34 3.30
N LYS A 125 -0.71 15.51 2.71
CA LYS A 125 -1.86 16.39 3.03
C LYS A 125 -3.19 15.75 2.65
N GLN A 126 -3.20 15.03 1.54
CA GLN A 126 -4.35 14.25 1.09
C GLN A 126 -4.41 12.94 1.89
N GLN A 127 -5.55 12.72 2.54
CA GLN A 127 -5.84 11.46 3.22
C GLN A 127 -6.34 10.40 2.23
N VAL A 128 -6.04 9.15 2.54
CA VAL A 128 -6.63 7.97 1.90
C VAL A 128 -7.97 7.71 2.56
N LEU A 129 -9.05 7.74 1.78
CA LEU A 129 -10.40 7.44 2.26
C LEU A 129 -11.06 6.48 1.26
N ILE A 130 -11.23 5.24 1.68
CA ILE A 130 -11.81 4.17 0.87
C ILE A 130 -13.29 4.03 1.22
N ASN A 131 -14.17 4.25 0.23
CA ASN A 131 -15.61 4.22 0.37
C ASN A 131 -16.31 4.02 -0.98
N ASP A 132 -17.63 4.17 -1.06
CA ASP A 132 -18.37 4.00 -2.33
C ASP A 132 -17.98 5.00 -3.40
N GLN A 133 -17.62 6.24 -3.03
CA GLN A 133 -17.17 7.25 -3.98
C GLN A 133 -15.73 6.98 -4.45
N PHE A 134 -14.88 6.46 -3.56
CA PHE A 134 -13.47 6.17 -3.83
C PHE A 134 -13.14 4.72 -3.47
N PRO A 135 -13.58 3.75 -4.28
CA PRO A 135 -13.54 2.34 -3.90
C PRO A 135 -12.13 1.75 -3.93
N SER A 136 -11.21 2.32 -4.70
CA SER A 136 -9.87 1.77 -4.85
C SER A 136 -8.78 2.85 -4.87
N TYR A 137 -7.62 2.53 -4.30
CA TYR A 137 -6.41 3.36 -4.33
C TYR A 137 -5.22 2.54 -4.83
N THR A 138 -4.30 3.18 -5.54
CA THR A 138 -2.95 2.65 -5.75
C THR A 138 -1.96 3.61 -5.12
N ILE A 139 -1.13 3.07 -4.24
CA ILE A 139 -0.07 3.82 -3.56
C ILE A 139 1.25 3.10 -3.81
N SER A 140 2.25 3.83 -4.29
CA SER A 140 3.57 3.26 -4.59
C SER A 140 4.69 4.27 -4.46
N GLY A 141 5.93 3.78 -4.47
CA GLY A 141 7.12 4.61 -4.62
C GLY A 141 8.36 3.76 -4.85
N ASP A 142 9.46 4.42 -5.24
CA ASP A 142 10.76 3.79 -5.38
C ASP A 142 11.65 4.17 -4.21
N PHE A 143 12.21 3.15 -3.56
CA PHE A 143 12.92 3.31 -2.30
C PHE A 143 14.26 2.57 -2.34
N ALA A 144 15.32 3.26 -1.94
CA ALA A 144 16.62 2.67 -1.64
C ALA A 144 16.84 2.78 -0.13
N VAL A 145 16.77 1.63 0.55
CA VAL A 145 16.62 1.56 2.00
C VAL A 145 17.93 1.18 2.70
N PRO A 146 18.26 1.81 3.84
CA PRO A 146 19.33 1.33 4.71
C PRO A 146 18.87 0.08 5.49
N THR A 147 19.71 -0.95 5.53
CA THR A 147 19.40 -2.26 6.13
C THR A 147 20.33 -2.64 7.29
N ALA A 148 21.13 -1.69 7.80
CA ALA A 148 22.02 -1.94 8.92
C ALA A 148 21.21 -2.09 10.22
N ARG A 149 21.68 -2.88 11.19
CA ARG A 149 21.02 -2.97 12.50
C ARG A 149 20.70 -1.58 13.05
N GLY A 150 19.48 -1.39 13.54
CA GLY A 150 18.99 -0.13 14.09
C GLY A 150 18.42 0.84 13.08
N THR A 151 18.34 0.49 11.79
CA THR A 151 17.65 1.31 10.78
C THR A 151 16.21 0.86 10.60
N TRP A 152 15.28 1.81 10.56
CA TRP A 152 13.86 1.53 10.42
C TRP A 152 13.15 2.47 9.43
N PRO A 153 13.45 2.38 8.12
CA PRO A 153 12.69 3.09 7.09
C PRO A 153 11.30 2.46 6.90
N ALA A 154 10.30 3.30 6.67
CA ALA A 154 8.93 2.87 6.42
C ALA A 154 8.20 3.76 5.40
N PHE A 155 7.23 3.16 4.72
CA PHE A 155 6.22 3.77 3.85
C PHE A 155 4.89 3.07 4.07
N TRP A 156 3.92 3.78 4.64
CA TRP A 156 2.77 3.15 5.29
C TRP A 156 1.58 4.10 5.40
N ILE A 157 0.40 3.52 5.64
CA ILE A 157 -0.82 4.26 5.95
C ILE A 157 -1.38 3.88 7.32
N THR A 158 -1.93 4.85 8.04
CA THR A 158 -2.53 4.63 9.37
C THR A 158 -3.71 5.57 9.62
N GLY A 159 -4.67 5.15 10.45
CA GLY A 159 -5.89 5.91 10.70
C GLY A 159 -5.65 7.31 11.28
N VAL A 160 -6.47 8.27 10.84
CA VAL A 160 -6.34 9.68 11.23
C VAL A 160 -6.80 9.92 12.66
N ASN A 161 -7.94 9.33 13.03
CA ASN A 161 -8.60 9.49 14.33
C ASN A 161 -8.80 8.14 15.05
N SER A 162 -8.13 7.09 14.56
CA SER A 162 -8.23 5.75 15.10
C SER A 162 -6.96 4.97 14.80
N TRP A 163 -6.60 4.08 15.70
CA TRP A 163 -5.68 2.99 15.40
C TRP A 163 -6.24 1.75 16.08
N PRO A 164 -6.60 0.68 15.34
CA PRO A 164 -6.52 0.47 13.88
C PRO A 164 -7.39 1.42 13.01
N PRO A 165 -7.20 1.52 11.67
CA PRO A 165 -6.42 0.61 10.80
C PRO A 165 -5.01 1.09 10.46
N GLU A 166 -4.17 0.15 10.05
CA GLU A 166 -2.80 0.37 9.56
C GLU A 166 -2.44 -0.60 8.43
N SER A 167 -1.68 -0.12 7.46
CA SER A 167 -1.11 -0.92 6.38
C SER A 167 0.30 -0.42 6.02
N ASP A 168 1.29 -1.29 6.23
CA ASP A 168 2.68 -1.05 5.87
C ASP A 168 2.92 -1.54 4.44
N ILE A 169 3.18 -0.61 3.51
CA ILE A 169 3.49 -0.92 2.10
C ILE A 169 4.94 -1.38 1.98
N MET A 170 5.81 -0.77 2.78
CA MET A 170 7.20 -1.11 2.94
C MET A 170 7.66 -0.75 4.35
N GLU A 171 8.34 -1.69 4.99
CA GLU A 171 8.95 -1.50 6.31
C GLU A 171 10.18 -2.41 6.41
N PHE A 172 11.33 -1.84 6.77
CA PHE A 172 12.53 -2.63 7.06
C PHE A 172 12.96 -2.42 8.50
N LYS A 173 13.37 -3.51 9.16
CA LYS A 173 13.79 -3.50 10.56
C LYS A 173 15.20 -4.08 10.66
N GLY A 174 16.20 -3.22 10.49
CA GLY A 174 17.61 -3.54 10.69
C GLY A 174 18.16 -4.69 9.85
N SER A 175 17.52 -5.01 8.73
CA SER A 175 17.85 -6.11 7.83
C SER A 175 17.31 -5.83 6.42
N ALA A 176 17.61 -6.71 5.46
CA ALA A 176 17.11 -6.61 4.07
C ALA A 176 15.75 -7.30 3.86
N THR A 177 15.04 -7.62 4.94
CA THR A 177 13.69 -8.18 4.88
C THR A 177 12.68 -7.04 4.90
N ASN A 178 11.89 -6.93 3.83
CA ASN A 178 10.73 -6.07 3.79
C ASN A 178 9.56 -6.73 4.53
N TRP A 179 8.88 -5.95 5.35
CA TRP A 179 7.67 -6.30 6.07
C TRP A 179 6.51 -5.56 5.41
N GLN A 180 5.55 -6.31 4.90
CA GLN A 180 4.26 -5.80 4.45
C GLN A 180 3.22 -6.29 5.43
N ASN A 181 2.63 -5.37 6.18
CA ASN A 181 1.75 -5.71 7.29
C ASN A 181 0.41 -4.98 7.18
N THR A 182 -0.61 -5.55 7.78
CA THR A 182 -1.84 -4.84 8.12
C THR A 182 -2.17 -5.06 9.59
N TYR A 183 -2.75 -4.04 10.22
CA TYR A 183 -3.32 -4.14 11.57
C TYR A 183 -4.75 -3.60 11.58
N ASP A 184 -5.69 -4.48 11.87
CA ASP A 184 -7.11 -4.16 12.05
C ASP A 184 -7.63 -4.49 13.47
N GLY A 185 -6.70 -4.76 14.39
CA GLY A 185 -6.92 -5.40 15.68
C GLY A 185 -6.20 -6.75 15.77
N SER A 186 -5.88 -7.35 14.63
CA SER A 186 -4.93 -8.46 14.49
C SER A 186 -3.91 -8.16 13.40
N TRP A 187 -2.74 -8.77 13.49
CA TRP A 187 -1.68 -8.61 12.49
C TRP A 187 -1.80 -9.65 11.39
N GLU A 188 -1.77 -9.22 10.14
CA GLU A 188 -1.36 -10.03 8.99
C GLU A 188 0.00 -9.53 8.50
N ASN A 189 0.96 -10.42 8.27
CA ASN A 189 2.32 -10.04 7.88
C ASN A 189 2.81 -10.90 6.71
N LYS A 190 3.53 -10.25 5.79
CA LYS A 190 4.31 -10.90 4.75
C LYS A 190 5.74 -10.38 4.77
N LEU A 191 6.66 -11.27 5.09
CA LEU A 191 8.10 -10.99 5.09
C LEU A 191 8.72 -11.47 3.78
N THR A 192 9.46 -10.58 3.12
CA THR A 192 10.15 -10.87 1.85
C THR A 192 11.57 -10.33 1.89
N ASN A 193 12.57 -11.19 1.74
CA ASN A 193 13.95 -10.74 1.60
C ASN A 193 14.14 -10.04 0.25
N VAL A 194 14.63 -8.80 0.27
CA VAL A 194 14.89 -8.00 -0.93
C VAL A 194 16.41 -7.95 -1.15
N SER A 195 16.87 -8.63 -2.19
CA SER A 195 18.29 -8.59 -2.56
C SER A 195 18.69 -7.17 -2.94
N ASN A 196 19.80 -6.67 -2.39
CA ASN A 196 20.33 -5.35 -2.69
C ASN A 196 19.34 -4.20 -2.41
N ALA A 197 18.60 -4.28 -1.29
CA ALA A 197 17.60 -3.28 -0.89
C ALA A 197 18.15 -1.83 -0.75
N GLY A 198 19.47 -1.65 -0.70
CA GLY A 198 20.12 -0.32 -0.78
C GLY A 198 20.11 0.31 -2.19
N SER A 199 19.64 -0.41 -3.21
CA SER A 199 19.29 0.13 -4.53
C SER A 199 17.78 0.42 -4.61
N PHE A 200 17.35 1.17 -5.62
CA PHE A 200 15.93 1.49 -5.78
C PHE A 200 15.12 0.25 -6.14
N HIS A 201 14.12 -0.06 -5.32
CA HIS A 201 13.06 -1.02 -5.59
C HIS A 201 11.70 -0.33 -5.51
N ASN A 202 10.74 -0.80 -6.29
CA ASN A 202 9.37 -0.30 -6.26
C ASN A 202 8.55 -1.08 -5.23
N TYR A 203 7.88 -0.38 -4.32
CA TYR A 203 6.92 -0.96 -3.40
C TYR A 203 5.56 -0.35 -3.67
N LYS A 204 4.53 -1.19 -3.76
CA LYS A 204 3.19 -0.79 -4.13
C LYS A 204 2.15 -1.57 -3.34
N CYS A 205 1.09 -0.88 -2.95
CA CYS A 205 -0.15 -1.53 -2.52
C CYS A 205 -1.32 -1.01 -3.36
N TRP A 206 -2.14 -1.94 -3.83
CA TRP A 206 -3.47 -1.65 -4.37
C TRP A 206 -4.50 -1.98 -3.29
N TYR A 207 -5.28 -0.98 -2.92
CA TYR A 207 -6.34 -1.08 -1.93
C TYR A 207 -7.69 -1.09 -2.64
N ASN A 208 -8.61 -1.94 -2.19
CA ASN A 208 -9.93 -2.03 -2.78
C ASN A 208 -11.01 -2.36 -1.76
N LYS A 209 -12.13 -1.62 -1.80
CA LYS A 209 -13.33 -1.92 -1.03
C LYS A 209 -13.92 -3.24 -1.55
N ILE A 210 -14.09 -4.22 -0.65
CA ILE A 210 -14.64 -5.54 -1.01
C ILE A 210 -16.07 -5.77 -0.51
N ASN A 211 -16.49 -5.03 0.51
CA ASN A 211 -17.84 -5.05 1.06
C ASN A 211 -18.11 -3.74 1.82
N ALA A 212 -19.21 -3.65 2.57
CA ALA A 212 -19.60 -2.44 3.28
C ALA A 212 -18.58 -1.95 4.34
N THR A 213 -17.74 -2.84 4.86
CA THR A 213 -16.84 -2.56 6.00
C THR A 213 -15.36 -2.73 5.68
N ASP A 214 -15.01 -3.64 4.76
CA ASP A 214 -13.64 -4.15 4.65
C ASP A 214 -12.94 -3.71 3.36
N VAL A 215 -11.62 -3.64 3.48
CA VAL A 215 -10.71 -3.27 2.39
C VAL A 215 -9.70 -4.39 2.20
N GLU A 216 -9.50 -4.87 0.98
CA GLU A 216 -8.38 -5.74 0.65
C GLU A 216 -7.14 -4.95 0.23
N CYS A 217 -5.97 -5.49 0.54
CA CYS A 217 -4.67 -4.89 0.27
C CYS A 217 -3.84 -5.87 -0.57
N HIS A 218 -3.50 -5.52 -1.79
CA HIS A 218 -2.61 -6.32 -2.64
C HIS A 218 -1.23 -5.66 -2.71
N TYR A 219 -0.24 -6.36 -2.17
CA TYR A 219 1.12 -5.88 -2.07
C TYR A 219 2.00 -6.37 -3.21
N TYR A 220 2.90 -5.50 -3.65
CA TYR A 220 3.84 -5.77 -4.73
C TYR A 220 5.23 -5.25 -4.37
N ILE A 221 6.25 -5.95 -4.86
CA ILE A 221 7.64 -5.49 -4.91
C ILE A 221 8.12 -5.66 -6.35
N ASP A 222 8.65 -4.60 -6.95
CA ASP A 222 9.11 -4.57 -8.35
C ASP A 222 8.06 -5.12 -9.33
N ASN A 223 6.81 -4.66 -9.17
CA ASN A 223 5.63 -5.11 -9.91
C ASN A 223 5.29 -6.61 -9.78
N THR A 224 5.99 -7.36 -8.94
CA THR A 224 5.66 -8.76 -8.62
C THR A 224 4.69 -8.78 -7.45
N TRP A 225 3.55 -9.46 -7.60
CA TRP A 225 2.58 -9.65 -6.51
C TRP A 225 3.19 -10.51 -5.40
N VAL A 226 3.02 -10.09 -4.15
CA VAL A 226 3.66 -10.71 -2.98
C VAL A 226 2.64 -11.30 -2.01
N ALA A 227 1.57 -10.56 -1.70
CA ALA A 227 0.54 -10.97 -0.76
C ALA A 227 -0.77 -10.22 -0.98
N ARG A 228 -1.83 -10.80 -0.42
CA ARG A 228 -3.13 -10.17 -0.24
C ARG A 228 -3.50 -10.25 1.24
N HIS A 229 -3.80 -9.12 1.86
CA HIS A 229 -4.34 -9.03 3.23
C HIS A 229 -5.76 -8.42 3.21
N VAL A 230 -6.45 -8.46 4.35
CA VAL A 230 -7.70 -7.71 4.57
C VAL A 230 -7.53 -6.79 5.77
N MET A 231 -7.94 -5.53 5.63
CA MET A 231 -8.16 -4.64 6.75
C MET A 231 -9.66 -4.59 7.06
N SER A 232 -10.08 -5.30 8.10
CA SER A 232 -11.48 -5.34 8.51
C SER A 232 -11.93 -3.96 9.02
N ASN A 233 -13.20 -3.61 8.81
CA ASN A 233 -13.80 -2.36 9.32
C ASN A 233 -13.00 -1.09 8.97
N SER A 234 -12.42 -1.02 7.78
CA SER A 234 -11.56 0.10 7.34
C SER A 234 -12.22 1.02 6.30
N VAL A 235 -13.36 0.62 5.75
CA VAL A 235 -14.19 1.51 4.91
C VAL A 235 -14.63 2.73 5.75
N ASN A 236 -14.62 3.91 5.12
CA ASN A 236 -14.92 5.22 5.73
C ASN A 236 -13.95 5.66 6.85
N LYS A 237 -12.83 4.97 7.07
CA LYS A 237 -11.78 5.43 7.97
C LYS A 237 -10.69 6.13 7.16
N ALA A 238 -10.58 7.44 7.35
CA ALA A 238 -9.52 8.22 6.73
C ALA A 238 -8.16 7.79 7.31
N MET A 239 -7.14 7.69 6.45
CA MET A 239 -5.79 7.31 6.80
C MET A 239 -4.76 8.32 6.27
N TRP A 240 -3.72 8.57 7.04
CA TRP A 240 -2.53 9.31 6.63
C TRP A 240 -1.61 8.41 5.81
N LEU A 241 -0.98 8.95 4.76
CA LEU A 241 0.17 8.31 4.10
C LEU A 241 1.46 8.91 4.66
N ILE A 242 2.37 8.07 5.14
CA ILE A 242 3.58 8.49 5.87
C ILE A 242 4.82 7.85 5.24
N VAL A 243 5.89 8.64 5.14
CA VAL A 243 7.26 8.19 4.85
C VAL A 243 8.14 8.61 6.03
N ASN A 244 8.91 7.71 6.61
CA ASN A 244 9.85 8.06 7.67
C ASN A 244 11.09 7.16 7.72
N MET A 245 12.10 7.62 8.47
CA MET A 245 13.25 6.83 8.89
C MET A 245 13.35 6.84 10.41
N GLN A 246 12.77 5.84 11.06
CA GLN A 246 12.92 5.64 12.51
C GLN A 246 14.25 4.90 12.80
N MET A 247 14.71 4.91 14.05
CA MET A 247 15.95 4.27 14.46
C MET A 247 15.78 3.42 15.73
N GLU A 248 16.45 2.27 15.77
CA GLU A 248 16.52 1.30 16.86
C GLU A 248 15.17 0.65 17.22
N ARG A 249 15.04 0.14 18.45
CA ARG A 249 13.88 -0.64 18.95
C ARG A 249 13.69 -1.94 18.17
N ASP A 250 12.60 -2.09 17.42
CA ASP A 250 12.30 -3.33 16.70
C ASP A 250 13.32 -3.58 15.57
N SER A 251 14.05 -2.55 15.15
CA SER A 251 15.19 -2.68 14.22
C SER A 251 16.51 -3.07 14.90
N GLY A 252 16.55 -3.22 16.23
CA GLY A 252 17.72 -3.59 17.02
C GLY A 252 18.58 -2.41 17.48
N SER A 253 19.48 -2.63 18.44
CA SER A 253 20.36 -1.59 19.00
C SER A 253 21.73 -2.14 19.42
N PRO A 254 22.79 -1.29 19.49
CA PRO A 254 22.86 0.07 18.93
C PRO A 254 22.74 0.09 17.40
N GLY A 255 22.18 1.20 16.89
CA GLY A 255 22.19 1.58 15.48
C GLY A 255 23.51 2.22 15.02
N PRO A 256 23.59 2.67 13.75
CA PRO A 256 24.80 3.28 13.18
C PRO A 256 25.28 4.53 13.92
N SER A 257 26.60 4.75 13.97
CA SER A 257 27.19 5.93 14.64
C SER A 257 27.30 7.17 13.76
N GLY A 258 27.09 7.05 12.45
CA GLY A 258 27.18 8.14 11.48
C GLY A 258 25.87 8.40 10.74
N ASN A 259 25.93 9.27 9.74
CA ASN A 259 24.78 9.56 8.89
C ASN A 259 24.33 8.31 8.14
N THR A 260 23.04 8.02 8.25
CA THR A 260 22.39 6.93 7.52
C THR A 260 21.37 7.53 6.57
N LEU A 261 21.43 7.13 5.30
CA LEU A 261 20.63 7.72 4.22
C LEU A 261 19.53 6.76 3.79
N TYR A 262 18.35 7.33 3.55
CA TYR A 262 17.20 6.67 2.98
C TYR A 262 16.73 7.52 1.78
N HIS A 263 16.75 6.94 0.58
CA HIS A 263 16.43 7.67 -0.65
C HIS A 263 15.07 7.23 -1.20
N ILE A 264 14.30 8.22 -1.63
CA ILE A 264 12.91 8.05 -2.06
C ILE A 264 12.69 8.85 -3.36
N LYS A 265 12.03 8.25 -4.34
CA LYS A 265 11.56 8.96 -5.53
C LYS A 265 10.28 8.33 -6.07
N ASN A 266 9.65 8.99 -7.04
CA ASN A 266 8.49 8.46 -7.77
C ASN A 266 7.34 8.02 -6.85
N VAL A 267 7.13 8.71 -5.72
CA VAL A 267 5.98 8.42 -4.86
C VAL A 267 4.71 8.81 -5.59
N TYR A 268 3.74 7.91 -5.57
CA TYR A 268 2.49 8.03 -6.29
C TYR A 268 1.33 7.64 -5.40
N MET A 269 0.24 8.40 -5.49
CA MET A 269 -1.04 8.06 -4.92
C MET A 269 -2.13 8.44 -5.93
N GLY A 270 -2.83 7.42 -6.42
CA GLY A 270 -3.99 7.59 -7.28
C GLY A 270 -5.19 6.80 -6.76
N ARG A 271 -6.38 7.17 -7.23
CA ARG A 271 -7.63 6.51 -6.83
C ARG A 271 -8.64 6.45 -7.97
N GLU A 272 -9.54 5.49 -7.85
CA GLU A 272 -10.76 5.45 -8.63
C GLU A 272 -11.81 6.37 -7.99
N ARG A 273 -12.59 7.08 -8.81
CA ARG A 273 -13.80 7.80 -8.42
C ARG A 273 -15.01 7.20 -9.13
N ALA A 274 -16.01 6.77 -8.36
CA ALA A 274 -17.33 6.43 -8.86
C ALA A 274 -18.26 7.67 -8.88
N PHE A 275 -19.14 7.75 -9.87
CA PHE A 275 -20.14 8.82 -10.04
C PHE A 275 -21.56 8.33 -9.80
#